data_AF-A0A091KW40-F1
#
_entry.id   AF-A0A091KW40-F1
#
_cell.length_a   1.000
_cell.length_b   1.000
_cell.length_c   1.000
_cell.angle_alpha   90.00
_cell.angle_beta   90.00
_cell.angle_gamma   90.00
#
_symmetry.space_group_name_H-M   'P 1'
#
loop_
_entity.id
_entity.type
_entity.pdbx_description
1 polymer ?
#
loop_
_entity_poly.entity_id
_entity_poly.type
_entity_poly.pdbx_seq_one_letter_code
_entity_poly.pdbx_strand_id
1 'polypeptide(L)'
;QETIRVNVMMLKTNGEFQKGQVVFNITYVNGQVYLNDFPMKSGVAHIRCQTVILEKGNLDNLPDQQRLGTVSVRIMVHEWPLASSSDLQLIVIQEEVTEIDGKQVQQEEVTEIDILVKDLRVLRHSNYTVPLKESMLYSIPRDNDVLFTLPNLSGKDVQDPLQTTSQYLIQQVETTIDEETLPGKLPETPLRTEPPSSYKVVLLFV
;
A
#
# COMPACT_ATOMS: atom_id res chain seq x y z
N GLN A 1 6.91 -13.46 2.51
CA GLN A 1 5.73 -13.06 3.29
C GLN A 1 6.05 -13.35 4.74
N GLU A 2 5.84 -12.37 5.60
CA GLU A 2 6.09 -12.42 7.03
C GLU A 2 4.76 -12.15 7.74
N THR A 3 4.40 -12.97 8.72
CA THR A 3 3.23 -12.71 9.58
C THR A 3 3.73 -12.26 10.92
N ILE A 4 3.42 -11.01 11.29
CA ILE A 4 3.84 -10.41 12.54
C ILE A 4 2.65 -10.29 13.50
N ARG A 5 2.94 -10.39 14.79
CA ARG A 5 1.96 -10.31 15.87
C ARG A 5 2.36 -9.20 16.82
N VAL A 6 1.60 -8.11 16.78
CA VAL A 6 1.87 -6.92 17.57
C VAL A 6 1.17 -7.02 18.90
N ASN A 7 1.93 -6.98 19.99
CA ASN A 7 1.37 -6.93 21.33
C ASN A 7 0.88 -5.50 21.64
N VAL A 8 -0.35 -5.40 22.14
CA VAL A 8 -0.95 -4.13 22.54
C VAL A 8 -1.66 -4.26 23.88
N MET A 9 -1.70 -3.16 24.62
CA MET A 9 -2.51 -3.00 25.83
C MET A 9 -3.75 -2.17 25.48
N MET A 10 -4.92 -2.78 25.63
CA MET A 10 -6.22 -2.16 25.37
C MET A 10 -6.85 -1.75 26.70
N LEU A 11 -7.37 -0.52 26.80
CA LEU A 11 -8.10 -0.06 27.98
C LEU A 11 -9.56 -0.54 27.95
N LYS A 12 -9.96 -1.31 28.96
CA LYS A 12 -11.35 -1.75 29.15
C LYS A 12 -12.21 -0.65 29.75
N THR A 13 -13.52 -0.82 29.64
CA THR A 13 -14.52 0.10 30.21
C THR A 13 -14.49 0.15 31.73
N ASN A 14 -13.99 -0.90 32.40
CA ASN A 14 -13.79 -0.95 33.85
C ASN A 14 -12.47 -0.30 34.30
N GLY A 15 -11.68 0.26 33.38
CA GLY A 15 -10.38 0.88 33.66
C GLY A 15 -9.20 -0.10 33.72
N GLU A 16 -9.43 -1.40 33.57
CA GLU A 16 -8.35 -2.39 33.51
C GLU A 16 -7.71 -2.45 32.11
N PHE A 17 -6.43 -2.81 32.07
CA PHE A 17 -5.76 -3.08 30.80
C PHE A 17 -5.86 -4.56 30.42
N GLN A 18 -6.20 -4.82 29.16
CA GLN A 18 -6.20 -6.16 28.57
C GLN A 18 -5.11 -6.29 27.52
N LYS A 19 -4.40 -7.40 27.56
CA LYS A 19 -3.44 -7.76 26.51
C LYS A 19 -4.20 -8.23 25.26
N GLY A 20 -3.86 -7.63 24.13
CA GLY A 20 -4.30 -8.06 22.80
C GLY A 20 -3.11 -8.27 21.88
N GLN A 21 -3.34 -9.02 20.81
CA GLN A 21 -2.41 -9.16 19.71
C GLN A 21 -3.11 -8.77 18.41
N VAL A 22 -2.48 -7.92 17.62
CA VAL A 22 -2.92 -7.60 16.26
C VAL A 22 -2.05 -8.36 15.28
N VAL A 23 -2.65 -9.00 14.28
CA VAL A 23 -1.91 -9.75 13.27
C VAL A 23 -1.80 -8.92 12.00
N PHE A 24 -0.60 -8.82 11.44
CA PHE A 24 -0.34 -8.22 10.14
C PHE A 24 0.45 -9.17 9.26
N ASN A 25 0.24 -9.04 7.95
CA ASN A 25 1.02 -9.73 6.93
C ASN A 25 1.83 -8.71 6.15
N ILE A 26 3.15 -8.81 6.22
CA ILE A 26 4.07 -7.98 5.45
C ILE A 26 4.67 -8.79 4.31
N THR A 27 4.60 -8.25 3.11
CA THR A 27 5.21 -8.86 1.93
C THR A 27 6.07 -7.87 1.18
N TYR A 28 7.10 -8.37 0.50
CA TYR A 28 7.92 -7.60 -0.42
C TYR A 28 7.96 -8.33 -1.75
N VAL A 29 7.47 -7.67 -2.80
CA VAL A 29 7.40 -8.23 -4.16
C VAL A 29 7.69 -7.12 -5.17
N ASN A 30 8.62 -7.36 -6.08
CA ASN A 30 8.95 -6.48 -7.20
C ASN A 30 9.19 -5.01 -6.80
N GLY A 31 9.96 -4.76 -5.73
CA GLY A 31 10.23 -3.39 -5.29
C GLY A 31 9.19 -2.80 -4.35
N GLN A 32 8.06 -3.47 -4.12
CA GLN A 32 6.94 -2.93 -3.38
C GLN A 32 6.73 -3.70 -2.07
N VAL A 33 6.66 -2.96 -0.96
CA VAL A 33 6.22 -3.47 0.34
C VAL A 33 4.69 -3.47 0.39
N TYR A 34 4.09 -4.50 0.96
CA TYR A 34 2.66 -4.56 1.23
C TYR A 34 2.38 -4.87 2.69
N LEU A 35 1.36 -4.23 3.25
CA LEU A 35 0.78 -4.53 4.55
C LEU A 35 -0.66 -5.02 4.35
N ASN A 36 -0.95 -6.27 4.73
CA ASN A 36 -2.23 -6.92 4.47
C ASN A 36 -2.69 -6.76 3.00
N ASP A 37 -1.77 -7.00 2.06
CA ASP A 37 -1.97 -6.87 0.60
C ASP A 37 -2.10 -5.44 0.06
N PHE A 38 -1.91 -4.43 0.90
CA PHE A 38 -1.95 -3.04 0.46
C PHE A 38 -0.56 -2.44 0.25
N PRO A 39 -0.29 -1.78 -0.89
CA PRO A 39 1.03 -1.29 -1.23
C PRO A 39 1.42 -0.07 -0.40
N MET A 40 2.58 -0.14 0.25
CA MET A 40 3.13 0.92 1.11
C MET A 40 4.22 1.72 0.39
N LYS A 41 4.11 3.05 0.43
CA LYS A 41 5.19 3.91 -0.08
C LYS A 41 6.30 4.07 0.95
N SER A 42 7.49 4.45 0.49
CA SER A 42 8.55 4.92 1.37
C SER A 42 8.08 6.14 2.17
N GLY A 43 8.47 6.22 3.44
CA GLY A 43 7.98 7.18 4.43
C GLY A 43 7.08 6.53 5.49
N VAL A 44 6.30 7.35 6.20
CA VAL A 44 5.33 6.90 7.20
C VAL A 44 3.91 7.10 6.67
N ALA A 45 3.12 6.04 6.76
CA ALA A 45 1.70 6.07 6.46
C ALA A 45 0.90 5.74 7.72
N HIS A 46 -0.19 6.47 7.96
CA HIS A 46 -1.18 6.14 8.98
C HIS A 46 -2.40 5.57 8.29
N ILE A 47 -2.64 4.28 8.51
CA ILE A 47 -3.65 3.54 7.78
C ILE A 47 -4.70 2.97 8.71
N ARG A 48 -5.96 3.01 8.26
CA ARG A 48 -7.07 2.31 8.93
C ARG A 48 -7.45 1.08 8.11
N CYS A 49 -7.41 -0.09 8.74
CA CYS A 49 -7.68 -1.37 8.08
C CYS A 49 -8.47 -2.33 8.95
N GLN A 50 -9.11 -3.32 8.34
CA GLN A 50 -9.67 -4.44 9.08
C GLN A 50 -8.62 -5.54 9.17
N THR A 51 -8.35 -6.06 10.37
CA THR A 51 -7.43 -7.19 10.56
C THR A 51 -7.83 -8.06 11.74
N VAL A 52 -7.15 -9.19 11.87
CA VAL A 52 -7.35 -10.15 12.95
C VAL A 52 -6.78 -9.59 14.26
N ILE A 53 -7.60 -9.67 15.29
CA ILE A 53 -7.28 -9.33 16.67
C ILE A 53 -7.46 -10.59 17.51
N LEU A 54 -6.41 -10.93 18.26
CA LEU A 54 -6.37 -12.04 19.20
C LEU A 54 -6.45 -11.47 20.61
N GLU A 55 -7.53 -11.76 21.30
CA GLU A 55 -7.72 -11.34 22.68
C GLU A 55 -7.46 -12.51 23.62
N LYS A 56 -6.55 -12.30 24.57
CA LYS A 56 -6.29 -13.29 25.60
C LYS A 56 -7.44 -13.24 26.62
N GLY A 57 -8.05 -14.39 26.89
CA GLY A 57 -9.09 -14.51 27.92
C GLY A 57 -8.55 -14.12 29.30
N ASN A 58 -9.33 -13.37 30.07
CA ASN A 58 -8.98 -12.95 31.44
C ASN A 58 -8.84 -14.13 32.43
N LEU A 59 -9.28 -15.33 32.04
CA LEU A 59 -9.24 -16.54 32.84
C LEU A 59 -8.43 -17.57 32.07
N ASP A 60 -7.42 -18.18 32.70
CA ASP A 60 -6.42 -19.09 32.11
C ASP A 60 -6.98 -20.33 31.36
N ASN A 61 -8.30 -20.46 31.22
CA ASN A 61 -9.01 -21.60 30.64
C ASN A 61 -9.98 -21.25 29.49
N LEU A 62 -10.11 -19.99 29.07
CA LEU A 62 -10.88 -19.64 27.86
C LEU A 62 -9.95 -19.60 26.64
N PRO A 63 -10.35 -20.20 25.50
CA PRO A 63 -9.57 -20.12 24.27
C PRO A 63 -9.41 -18.66 23.84
N ASP A 64 -8.25 -18.33 23.29
CA ASP A 64 -8.00 -17.02 22.69
C ASP A 64 -9.12 -16.68 21.71
N GLN A 65 -9.80 -15.56 21.95
CA GLN A 65 -10.87 -15.13 21.06
C GLN A 65 -10.24 -14.42 19.86
N GLN A 66 -10.37 -15.06 18.70
CA GLN A 66 -10.02 -14.44 17.42
C GLN A 66 -11.22 -13.69 16.89
N ARG A 67 -11.05 -12.41 16.59
CA ARG A 67 -12.08 -11.60 15.92
C ARG A 67 -11.46 -10.71 14.86
N LEU A 68 -12.28 -10.28 13.90
CA LEU A 68 -11.92 -9.21 12.98
C LEU A 68 -12.25 -7.86 13.65
N GLY A 69 -11.34 -6.91 13.59
CA GLY A 69 -11.56 -5.56 14.12
C GLY A 69 -10.96 -4.49 13.22
N THR A 70 -11.37 -3.24 13.44
CA THR A 70 -10.83 -2.10 12.70
C THR A 70 -9.63 -1.53 13.47
N VAL A 71 -8.46 -1.52 12.84
CA VAL A 71 -7.20 -1.10 13.45
C VAL A 71 -6.63 0.10 12.71
N SER A 72 -6.22 1.11 13.47
CA SER A 72 -5.44 2.25 12.98
C SER A 72 -3.96 1.99 13.29
N VAL A 73 -3.12 1.87 12.26
CA VAL A 73 -1.69 1.54 12.39
C VAL A 73 -0.84 2.57 11.64
N ARG A 74 0.24 3.03 12.26
CA ARG A 74 1.31 3.77 11.59
C ARG A 74 2.34 2.77 11.11
N ILE A 75 2.71 2.82 9.84
CA ILE A 75 3.73 1.97 9.25
C ILE A 75 4.79 2.84 8.60
N MET A 76 6.05 2.63 8.97
CA MET A 76 7.20 3.23 8.33
C MET A 76 7.81 2.21 7.36
N VAL A 77 8.09 2.65 6.14
CA VAL A 77 8.96 1.94 5.20
C VAL A 77 10.11 2.87 4.85
N HIS A 78 11.34 2.44 5.08
CA HIS A 78 12.53 3.22 4.75
C HIS A 78 13.48 2.41 3.88
N GLU A 79 13.94 3.01 2.79
CA GLU A 79 14.85 2.37 1.83
C GLU A 79 16.25 2.99 1.95
N TRP A 80 17.20 2.24 2.48
CA TRP A 80 18.60 2.65 2.65
C TRP A 80 19.48 2.08 1.53
N PRO A 81 19.98 2.90 0.58
CA PRO A 81 20.97 2.44 -0.40
C PRO A 81 22.30 2.18 0.31
N LEU A 82 22.84 0.96 0.21
CA LEU A 82 24.06 0.58 0.93
C LEU A 82 25.35 0.95 0.19
N ALA A 83 25.29 1.12 -1.14
CA ALA A 83 26.39 1.65 -1.92
C ALA A 83 25.86 2.37 -3.18
N SER A 84 26.43 3.54 -3.49
CA SER A 84 25.96 4.42 -4.57
C SER A 84 26.04 3.84 -5.98
N SER A 85 26.82 2.77 -6.19
CA SER A 85 27.06 2.13 -7.48
C SER A 85 26.47 0.73 -7.60
N SER A 86 25.69 0.28 -6.61
CA SER A 86 25.07 -1.04 -6.61
C SER A 86 23.57 -0.95 -6.35
N ASP A 87 22.81 -1.88 -6.90
CA ASP A 87 21.38 -2.03 -6.62
C ASP A 87 21.11 -2.72 -5.27
N LEU A 88 22.07 -2.68 -4.34
CA LEU A 88 21.98 -3.24 -3.00
C LEU A 88 21.33 -2.22 -2.05
N GLN A 89 20.18 -2.57 -1.50
CA GLN A 89 19.40 -1.73 -0.60
C GLN A 89 18.94 -2.51 0.63
N LEU A 90 18.87 -1.84 1.77
CA LEU A 90 18.24 -2.34 2.99
C LEU A 90 16.90 -1.64 3.15
N ILE A 91 15.82 -2.41 3.17
CA ILE A 91 14.47 -1.91 3.44
C ILE A 91 14.17 -2.19 4.90
N VAL A 92 13.87 -1.13 5.66
CA VAL A 92 13.52 -1.20 7.08
C VAL A 92 12.05 -0.88 7.23
N ILE A 93 11.32 -1.76 7.91
CA ILE A 93 9.88 -1.63 8.13
C ILE A 93 9.58 -1.68 9.62
N GLN A 94 8.81 -0.72 10.12
CA GLN A 94 8.37 -0.64 11.52
C GLN A 94 6.88 -0.29 11.58
N GLU A 95 6.19 -0.71 12.64
CA GLU A 95 4.75 -0.46 12.81
C GLU A 95 4.33 -0.13 14.24
N GLU A 96 3.36 0.78 14.37
CA GLU A 96 2.76 1.18 15.64
C GLU A 96 1.24 1.12 15.51
N VAL A 97 0.61 0.21 16.25
CA VAL A 97 -0.85 0.17 16.41
C VAL A 97 -1.26 1.31 17.34
N THR A 98 -2.02 2.25 16.80
CA THR A 98 -2.46 3.46 17.52
C THR A 98 -3.87 3.30 18.09
N GLU A 99 -4.76 2.60 17.38
CA GLU A 99 -6.15 2.42 17.78
C GLU A 99 -6.70 1.08 17.35
N ILE A 100 -7.64 0.56 18.14
CA ILE A 100 -8.44 -0.62 17.86
C ILE A 100 -9.90 -0.28 18.12
N ASP A 101 -10.76 -0.49 17.11
CA ASP A 101 -12.21 -0.23 17.14
C ASP A 101 -12.56 1.18 17.66
N GLY A 102 -11.75 2.16 17.29
CA GLY A 102 -11.90 3.56 17.71
C GLY A 102 -11.45 3.88 19.13
N LYS A 103 -10.78 2.94 19.82
CA LYS A 103 -10.16 3.15 21.13
C LYS A 103 -8.65 3.15 20.99
N GLN A 104 -7.98 4.13 21.62
CA GLN A 104 -6.52 4.14 21.66
C GLN A 104 -5.98 2.94 22.42
N VAL A 105 -4.84 2.44 21.96
CA VAL A 105 -4.12 1.34 22.59
C VAL A 105 -2.68 1.77 22.89
N GLN A 106 -2.01 1.04 23.77
CA GLN A 106 -0.61 1.26 24.07
C GLN A 106 0.21 0.09 23.53
N GLN A 107 1.26 0.41 22.77
CA GLN A 107 2.24 -0.55 22.29
C GLN A 107 3.60 -0.18 22.91
N GLU A 108 4.24 -1.15 23.58
CA GLU A 108 5.52 -0.91 24.25
C GLU A 108 6.72 -1.24 23.35
N GLU A 109 6.55 -2.21 22.47
CA GLU A 109 7.59 -2.74 21.58
C GLU A 109 7.10 -2.72 20.13
N VAL A 110 8.00 -2.44 19.20
CA VAL A 110 7.75 -2.54 17.76
C VAL A 110 8.60 -3.64 17.14
N THR A 111 8.03 -4.32 16.15
CA THR A 111 8.78 -5.23 15.30
C THR A 111 9.45 -4.43 14.19
N GLU A 112 10.77 -4.51 14.11
CA GLU A 112 11.57 -4.02 13.00
C GLU A 112 11.86 -5.17 12.04
N ILE A 113 11.51 -5.00 10.78
CA ILE A 113 11.79 -5.95 9.71
C ILE A 113 12.80 -5.35 8.76
N ASP A 114 13.93 -6.04 8.64
CA ASP A 114 15.02 -5.71 7.74
C ASP A 114 15.00 -6.64 6.54
N ILE A 115 14.87 -6.07 5.34
CA ILE A 115 14.89 -6.80 4.08
C ILE A 115 16.07 -6.29 3.24
N LEU A 116 17.12 -7.10 3.14
CA LEU A 116 18.24 -6.83 2.25
C LEU A 116 17.88 -7.30 0.85
N VAL A 117 17.92 -6.38 -0.12
CA VAL A 117 17.50 -6.62 -1.50
C VAL A 117 18.63 -6.24 -2.46
N LYS A 118 18.78 -7.02 -3.54
CA LYS A 118 19.62 -6.70 -4.69
C LYS A 118 18.90 -7.04 -5.99
N ASP A 119 18.86 -6.12 -6.95
CA ASP A 119 18.16 -6.32 -8.24
C ASP A 119 16.69 -6.75 -8.04
N LEU A 120 16.01 -6.13 -7.06
CA LEU A 120 14.65 -6.46 -6.60
C LEU A 120 14.48 -7.87 -5.97
N ARG A 121 15.57 -8.65 -5.84
CA ARG A 121 15.57 -9.97 -5.22
C ARG A 121 15.95 -9.86 -3.75
N VAL A 122 15.17 -10.49 -2.89
CA VAL A 122 15.48 -10.58 -1.45
C VAL A 122 16.70 -11.48 -1.27
N LEU A 123 17.75 -10.93 -0.66
CA LEU A 123 18.95 -11.66 -0.26
C LEU A 123 18.84 -12.20 1.16
N ARG A 124 18.24 -11.39 2.06
CA ARG A 124 18.07 -11.73 3.47
C ARG A 124 16.87 -10.98 4.04
N HIS A 125 16.20 -11.62 4.99
CA HIS A 125 15.25 -10.98 5.90
C HIS A 125 15.68 -11.22 7.35
N SER A 126 15.40 -10.30 8.25
CA SER A 126 15.63 -10.44 9.69
C SER A 126 14.60 -9.60 10.45
N ASN A 127 14.16 -10.09 11.60
CA ASN A 127 13.19 -9.41 12.44
C ASN A 127 13.78 -9.18 13.83
N TYR A 128 13.58 -7.98 14.36
CA TYR A 128 13.99 -7.59 15.70
C TYR A 128 12.82 -6.99 16.45
N THR A 129 12.86 -7.10 17.76
CA THR A 129 11.94 -6.37 18.64
C THR A 129 12.73 -5.24 19.27
N VAL A 130 12.23 -4.01 19.14
CA VAL A 130 12.84 -2.83 19.74
C VAL A 130 11.80 -2.07 20.56
N PRO A 131 12.18 -1.41 21.67
CA PRO A 131 11.24 -0.55 22.41
C PRO A 131 10.69 0.53 21.48
N LEU A 132 9.37 0.79 21.53
CA LEU A 132 8.72 1.77 20.64
C LEU A 132 9.40 3.13 20.71
N LYS A 133 9.78 3.58 21.91
CA LYS A 133 10.44 4.88 22.14
C LYS A 133 11.84 5.00 21.53
N GLU A 134 12.48 3.89 21.21
CA GLU A 134 13.80 3.83 20.58
C GLU A 134 13.72 3.65 19.06
N SER A 135 12.51 3.40 18.54
CA SER A 135 12.29 3.17 17.11
C SER A 135 12.40 4.46 16.28
N MET A 136 12.82 4.31 15.02
CA MET A 136 12.81 5.41 14.04
C MET A 136 11.39 5.93 13.81
N LEU A 137 10.40 5.04 13.75
CA LEU A 137 8.98 5.39 13.60
C LEU A 137 8.49 6.35 14.68
N TYR A 138 8.91 6.15 15.94
CA TYR A 138 8.51 7.03 17.05
C TYR A 138 9.15 8.43 16.96
N SER A 139 10.34 8.53 16.35
CA SER A 139 11.01 9.82 16.14
C SER A 139 10.35 10.69 15.06
N ILE A 140 9.49 10.10 14.22
CA ILE A 140 8.81 10.80 13.12
C ILE A 140 7.50 11.42 13.62
N PRO A 141 7.32 12.74 13.52
CA PRO A 141 6.10 13.43 13.95
C PRO A 141 4.85 12.92 13.20
N ARG A 142 3.75 12.73 13.92
CA ARG A 142 2.49 12.16 13.39
C ARG A 142 1.79 13.07 12.36
N ASP A 143 2.05 14.36 12.39
CA ASP A 143 1.54 15.35 11.44
C ASP A 143 2.12 15.19 10.02
N ASN A 144 3.23 14.45 9.88
CA ASN A 144 3.84 14.14 8.59
C ASN A 144 3.33 12.82 7.99
N ASP A 145 2.43 12.11 8.67
CA ASP A 145 1.95 10.82 8.20
C ASP A 145 1.06 10.98 6.96
N VAL A 146 1.29 10.13 5.96
CA VAL A 146 0.36 10.00 4.83
C VAL A 146 -0.86 9.21 5.29
N LEU A 147 -2.03 9.83 5.31
CA LEU A 147 -3.27 9.17 5.72
C LEU A 147 -3.82 8.27 4.60
N PHE A 148 -4.15 7.03 4.94
CA PHE A 148 -4.83 6.11 4.03
C PHE A 148 -5.99 5.39 4.73
N THR A 149 -7.11 5.22 4.04
CA THR A 149 -8.19 4.34 4.52
C THR A 149 -8.31 3.17 3.57
N LEU A 150 -8.08 1.95 4.09
CA LEU A 150 -8.13 0.76 3.27
C LEU A 150 -9.59 0.30 3.13
N PRO A 151 -10.05 -0.09 1.93
CA PRO A 151 -11.38 -0.68 1.77
C PRO A 151 -11.49 -1.93 2.64
N ASN A 152 -12.64 -2.10 3.30
CA ASN A 152 -12.88 -3.21 4.23
C ASN A 152 -12.61 -4.56 3.56
N LEU A 153 -11.82 -5.43 4.19
CA LEU A 153 -11.51 -6.80 3.72
C LEU A 153 -12.72 -7.77 3.82
N SER A 154 -13.94 -7.26 3.91
CA SER A 154 -15.15 -8.07 3.97
C SER A 154 -15.43 -8.68 2.60
N GLY A 155 -14.93 -9.90 2.38
CA GLY A 155 -15.33 -10.75 1.27
C GLY A 155 -16.82 -11.06 1.31
N LYS A 156 -17.63 -10.18 0.71
CA LYS A 156 -18.96 -10.35 0.12
C LYS A 156 -19.50 -8.96 -0.21
N ASP A 157 -19.17 -8.45 -1.40
CA ASP A 157 -20.19 -8.04 -2.36
C ASP A 157 -19.53 -7.89 -3.74
N VAL A 158 -19.75 -8.86 -4.62
CA VAL A 158 -19.70 -8.60 -6.06
C VAL A 158 -20.99 -7.85 -6.34
N GLN A 159 -20.97 -6.53 -6.13
CA GLN A 159 -21.96 -5.67 -6.76
C GLN A 159 -21.29 -4.94 -7.90
N ASP A 160 -21.88 -5.24 -9.07
CA ASP A 160 -21.77 -4.63 -10.39
C ASP A 160 -20.90 -3.36 -10.49
N PRO A 161 -20.03 -3.25 -11.51
CA PRO A 161 -19.38 -1.99 -11.80
C PRO A 161 -20.45 -0.92 -12.05
N LEU A 162 -20.61 -0.02 -11.08
CA LEU A 162 -21.36 1.21 -11.23
C LEU A 162 -20.81 1.92 -12.47
N GLN A 163 -21.60 1.90 -13.53
CA GLN A 163 -21.31 2.58 -14.77
C GLN A 163 -21.08 4.06 -14.48
N THR A 164 -19.82 4.48 -14.54
CA THR A 164 -19.46 5.89 -14.58
C THR A 164 -19.83 6.41 -15.96
N THR A 165 -21.02 7.00 -16.06
CA THR A 165 -21.46 7.76 -17.22
C THR A 165 -20.61 9.03 -17.36
N SER A 166 -19.45 8.93 -18.00
CA SER A 166 -18.81 10.10 -18.60
C SER A 166 -19.62 10.50 -19.84
N GLN A 167 -20.54 11.44 -19.65
CA GLN A 167 -21.24 12.10 -20.74
C GLN A 167 -20.23 12.95 -21.52
N TYR A 168 -19.68 12.39 -22.60
CA TYR A 168 -19.05 13.22 -23.62
C TYR A 168 -20.16 13.86 -24.44
N LEU A 169 -20.26 15.18 -24.33
CA LEU A 169 -21.11 16.03 -25.15
C LEU A 169 -20.68 15.85 -26.62
N ILE A 170 -21.42 15.05 -27.38
CA ILE A 170 -21.25 14.95 -28.83
C ILE A 170 -21.77 16.25 -29.42
N GLN A 171 -20.86 17.11 -29.86
CA GLN A 171 -21.18 18.34 -30.57
C GLN A 171 -21.73 17.96 -31.95
N GLN A 172 -23.06 17.93 -32.08
CA GLN A 172 -23.73 17.84 -33.37
C GLN A 172 -23.47 19.13 -34.15
N VAL A 173 -22.64 19.04 -35.19
CA VAL A 173 -22.59 20.05 -36.24
C VAL A 173 -23.57 19.61 -37.32
N GLU A 174 -24.74 20.26 -37.33
CA GLU A 174 -25.60 20.32 -38.52
C GLU A 174 -24.95 21.28 -39.52
N THR A 175 -24.61 20.79 -40.72
CA THR A 175 -24.56 21.63 -41.91
C THR A 175 -25.29 20.92 -43.04
N THR A 176 -26.52 21.37 -43.27
CA THR A 176 -27.31 21.21 -44.48
C THR A 176 -26.60 21.82 -45.68
N ILE A 177 -26.50 21.09 -46.78
CA ILE A 177 -26.67 21.59 -48.16
C ILE A 177 -26.93 20.38 -49.07
N ASP A 178 -28.00 20.51 -49.85
CA ASP A 178 -28.59 19.62 -50.84
C ASP A 178 -27.98 19.92 -52.22
N GLU A 179 -27.59 18.90 -53.00
CA GLU A 179 -27.97 18.71 -54.43
C GLU A 179 -27.21 17.53 -55.10
N GLU A 180 -28.01 16.60 -55.63
CA GLU A 180 -27.94 15.86 -56.90
C GLU A 180 -26.66 15.22 -57.52
N THR A 181 -26.87 13.94 -57.91
CA THR A 181 -26.40 13.19 -59.10
C THR A 181 -25.20 12.21 -59.07
N LEU A 182 -25.60 10.93 -59.21
CA LEU A 182 -25.03 9.81 -60.00
C LEU A 182 -23.84 8.96 -59.49
N PRO A 183 -23.78 7.66 -59.89
CA PRO A 183 -23.16 6.61 -59.10
C PRO A 183 -21.78 6.17 -59.63
N GLY A 184 -20.91 5.78 -58.70
CA GLY A 184 -19.81 4.87 -58.98
C GLY A 184 -18.42 5.45 -58.79
N LYS A 185 -17.73 5.00 -57.73
CA LYS A 185 -16.34 4.50 -57.79
C LYS A 185 -15.91 3.94 -56.44
N LEU A 186 -15.02 2.96 -56.53
CA LEU A 186 -14.45 2.11 -55.48
C LEU A 186 -13.71 2.91 -54.38
N PRO A 187 -13.62 2.40 -53.13
CA PRO A 187 -12.82 3.02 -52.09
C PRO A 187 -11.32 2.80 -52.36
N GLU A 188 -10.53 3.87 -52.33
CA GLU A 188 -9.07 3.80 -52.43
C GLU A 188 -8.44 3.47 -51.06
N THR A 189 -7.53 2.49 -51.10
CA THR A 189 -6.75 1.96 -49.98
C THR A 189 -5.78 3.02 -49.44
N PRO A 190 -5.68 3.26 -48.11
CA PRO A 190 -4.64 4.15 -47.58
C PRO A 190 -3.26 3.51 -47.67
N LEU A 191 -2.33 4.21 -48.34
CA LEU A 191 -0.91 3.87 -48.44
C LEU A 191 -0.21 3.98 -47.07
N ARG A 192 0.42 2.87 -46.68
CA ARG A 192 1.35 2.73 -45.55
C ARG A 192 2.48 3.74 -45.66
N THR A 193 2.55 4.71 -44.74
CA THR A 193 3.73 5.56 -44.56
C THR A 193 4.70 4.89 -43.60
N GLU A 194 5.86 4.48 -44.14
CA GLU A 194 7.03 4.09 -43.36
C GLU A 194 7.62 5.32 -42.63
N PRO A 195 8.10 5.19 -41.38
CA PRO A 195 8.81 6.27 -40.71
C PRO A 195 10.26 6.38 -41.21
N PRO A 196 10.76 7.59 -41.55
CA PRO A 196 12.15 7.76 -41.99
C PRO A 196 13.15 7.65 -40.84
N SER A 197 14.28 7.05 -41.18
CA SER A 197 15.46 6.70 -40.38
C SER A 197 16.30 7.88 -39.88
N SER A 198 16.90 7.67 -38.70
CA SER A 198 18.24 8.08 -38.24
C SER A 198 18.62 9.57 -38.20
N TYR A 199 18.82 10.09 -36.98
CA TYR A 199 19.67 11.28 -36.74
C TYR A 199 20.93 10.91 -35.95
N LYS A 200 22.06 11.43 -36.42
CA LYS A 200 23.43 11.20 -35.93
C LYS A 200 23.75 12.06 -34.70
N VAL A 201 24.53 11.48 -33.79
CA VAL A 201 25.20 12.10 -32.64
C VAL A 201 26.33 13.03 -33.11
N VAL A 202 26.44 14.21 -32.50
CA VAL A 202 27.67 15.03 -32.51
C VAL A 202 28.03 15.32 -31.05
N LEU A 203 29.21 14.87 -30.63
CA LEU A 203 29.87 15.23 -29.36
C LEU A 203 30.73 16.47 -29.58
N LEU A 204 30.57 17.50 -28.75
CA LEU A 204 31.49 18.63 -28.65
C LEU A 204 32.19 18.55 -27.29
N PHE A 205 33.50 18.38 -27.31
CA PHE A 205 34.36 18.56 -26.14
C PHE A 205 34.74 20.05 -26.02
N VAL A 206 34.62 20.59 -24.81
CA VAL A 206 35.29 21.84 -24.39
C VAL A 206 35.97 21.56 -23.06
#